data_AF-A0A388Q519-F1
#
_entry.id   AF-A0A388Q519-F1
#
_cell.length_a   1.000
_cell.length_b   1.000
_cell.length_c   1.000
_cell.angle_alpha   90.00
_cell.angle_beta   90.00
_cell.angle_gamma   90.00
#
_symmetry.space_group_name_H-M   'P 1'
#
loop_
_entity.id
_entity.type
_entity.pdbx_description
1 polymer ?
#
loop_
_entity_poly.entity_id
_entity_poly.type
_entity_poly.pdbx_seq_one_letter_code
_entity_poly.pdbx_strand_id
1 'polypeptide(L)'
;MKHKKHCDYIVCLSHLGFEYKDNKISDKILAKETEHIDLILGGHTHTFLDEPYKTKNRKNQEVIVNQVGWAGIKLGRINIYFDNKNRYDYVSDLTAISVKETIT
;
A
#
# COMPACT_ATOMS: atom_id res chain seq x y z
N MET A 1 -18.27 -3.79 2.65
CA MET A 1 -17.48 -4.67 3.54
C MET A 1 -17.15 -3.99 4.85
N LYS A 2 -16.49 -2.81 4.84
CA LYS A 2 -16.09 -2.04 6.04
C LYS A 2 -17.14 -2.00 7.15
N HIS A 3 -18.32 -1.43 6.89
CA HIS A 3 -19.36 -1.25 7.91
C HIS A 3 -19.97 -2.58 8.39
N LYS A 4 -20.19 -3.53 7.49
CA LYS A 4 -20.78 -4.84 7.83
C LYS A 4 -19.85 -5.69 8.71
N LYS A 5 -18.54 -5.51 8.57
CA LYS A 5 -17.51 -6.26 9.29
C LYS A 5 -16.85 -5.44 10.40
N HIS A 6 -17.28 -4.19 10.59
CA HIS A 6 -16.71 -3.25 11.56
C HIS A 6 -15.17 -3.16 11.45
N CYS A 7 -14.64 -3.04 10.23
CA CYS A 7 -13.19 -2.94 10.01
C CYS A 7 -12.68 -1.53 10.30
N ASP A 8 -11.67 -1.43 11.15
CA ASP A 8 -10.96 -0.18 11.43
C ASP A 8 -9.89 0.15 10.38
N TYR A 9 -9.27 -0.88 9.79
CA TYR A 9 -8.23 -0.76 8.75
C TYR A 9 -8.40 -1.84 7.67
N ILE A 10 -8.19 -1.48 6.41
CA ILE A 10 -8.39 -2.30 5.22
C ILE A 10 -7.12 -2.29 4.37
N VAL A 11 -6.51 -3.47 4.26
CA VAL A 11 -5.40 -3.75 3.35
C VAL A 11 -5.94 -4.44 2.10
N CYS A 12 -5.61 -3.91 0.94
CA CYS A 12 -5.85 -4.53 -0.36
C CYS A 12 -4.54 -5.17 -0.86
N LEU A 13 -4.56 -6.48 -1.09
CA LEU A 13 -3.48 -7.18 -1.79
C LEU A 13 -3.82 -7.20 -3.28
N SER A 14 -2.97 -6.56 -4.09
CA SER A 14 -3.21 -6.38 -5.51
C SER A 14 -2.08 -6.96 -6.36
N HIS A 15 -2.44 -7.40 -7.56
CA HIS A 15 -1.49 -7.75 -8.61
C HIS A 15 -1.84 -7.04 -9.92
N LEU A 16 -2.38 -5.82 -9.82
CA LEU A 16 -2.77 -5.02 -10.98
C LEU A 16 -1.59 -4.31 -11.62
N GLY A 17 -0.51 -4.03 -10.90
CA GLY A 17 0.59 -3.20 -11.38
C GLY A 17 0.50 -1.77 -10.85
N PHE A 18 1.64 -1.17 -10.54
CA PHE A 18 1.69 0.18 -9.98
C PHE A 18 1.11 1.24 -10.93
N GLU A 19 1.58 1.28 -12.17
CA GLU A 19 1.17 2.24 -13.19
C GLU A 19 1.46 1.71 -14.60
N TYR A 20 0.63 2.09 -15.57
CA TYR A 20 0.81 1.79 -16.99
C TYR A 20 0.76 3.08 -17.81
N LYS A 21 1.28 3.03 -19.05
CA LYS A 21 1.23 4.15 -20.00
C LYS A 21 -0.13 4.31 -20.67
N ASP A 22 -0.91 3.24 -20.71
CA ASP A 22 -2.26 3.21 -21.28
C ASP A 22 -3.32 3.34 -20.18
N ASN A 23 -4.60 3.30 -20.57
CA ASN A 23 -5.74 3.44 -19.65
C ASN A 23 -6.04 2.16 -18.87
N LYS A 24 -5.09 1.23 -18.74
CA LYS A 24 -5.28 0.01 -17.96
C LYS A 24 -5.36 0.35 -16.47
N ILE A 25 -6.32 -0.27 -15.77
CA ILE A 25 -6.48 -0.10 -14.33
C ILE A 25 -5.20 -0.57 -13.61
N SER A 26 -4.67 0.31 -12.76
CA SER A 26 -3.47 0.11 -11.94
C SER A 26 -3.77 0.36 -10.47
N ASP A 27 -2.82 0.08 -9.59
CA ASP A 27 -2.94 0.35 -8.15
C ASP A 27 -3.10 1.85 -7.86
N LYS A 28 -2.45 2.73 -8.65
CA LYS A 28 -2.67 4.19 -8.54
C LYS A 28 -4.10 4.61 -8.88
N ILE A 29 -4.68 4.00 -9.91
CA ILE A 29 -6.06 4.29 -10.32
C ILE A 29 -7.03 3.72 -9.27
N LEU A 30 -6.81 2.48 -8.83
CA LEU A 30 -7.62 1.83 -7.81
C LEU A 30 -7.63 2.64 -6.50
N ALA A 31 -6.47 3.14 -6.05
CA ALA A 31 -6.37 3.96 -4.84
C ALA A 31 -7.22 5.24 -4.92
N LYS A 32 -7.28 5.87 -6.10
CA LYS A 32 -8.04 7.11 -6.33
C LYS A 32 -9.54 6.85 -6.47
N GLU A 33 -9.93 5.79 -7.16
CA GLU A 33 -11.32 5.51 -7.57
C GLU A 33 -12.14 4.70 -6.54
N THR A 34 -11.50 4.21 -5.49
CA THR A 34 -12.17 3.44 -4.45
C THR A 34 -12.55 4.30 -3.25
N GLU A 35 -13.18 3.65 -2.26
CA GLU A 35 -13.41 4.21 -0.94
C GLU A 35 -12.96 3.16 0.08
N HIS A 36 -12.59 3.60 1.29
CA HIS A 36 -12.32 2.76 2.46
C HIS A 36 -11.05 1.89 2.45
N ILE A 37 -10.30 1.82 1.35
CA ILE A 37 -8.99 1.17 1.36
C ILE A 37 -7.99 2.11 2.03
N ASP A 38 -7.22 1.61 2.98
CA ASP A 38 -6.20 2.40 3.70
C ASP A 38 -4.80 2.12 3.13
N LEU A 39 -4.52 0.86 2.75
CA LEU A 39 -3.24 0.41 2.20
C LEU A 39 -3.43 -0.55 1.02
N ILE A 40 -2.66 -0.37 -0.05
CA ILE A 40 -2.51 -1.30 -1.16
C ILE A 40 -1.09 -1.85 -1.16
N LEU A 41 -0.97 -3.18 -1.12
CA LEU A 41 0.28 -3.90 -1.36
C LEU A 41 0.23 -4.50 -2.76
N GLY A 42 0.92 -3.84 -3.69
CA GLY A 42 0.88 -4.12 -5.13
C GLY A 42 1.95 -5.11 -5.59
N GLY A 43 1.92 -5.41 -6.90
CA GLY A 43 2.81 -6.35 -7.56
C GLY A 43 2.77 -6.20 -9.08
N HIS A 44 3.13 -7.25 -9.82
CA HIS A 44 3.06 -7.33 -11.29
C HIS A 44 4.11 -6.53 -12.08
N THR A 45 4.18 -5.21 -11.91
CA THR A 45 5.07 -4.35 -12.74
C THR A 45 6.54 -4.39 -12.33
N HIS A 46 6.88 -5.16 -11.28
CA HIS A 46 8.23 -5.23 -10.70
C HIS A 46 8.79 -3.85 -10.29
N THR A 47 7.92 -2.89 -10.01
CA THR A 47 8.27 -1.54 -9.58
C THR A 47 8.96 -1.57 -8.23
N PHE A 48 10.16 -0.98 -8.16
CA PHE A 48 10.81 -0.63 -6.91
C PHE A 48 10.43 0.81 -6.56
N LEU A 49 9.67 0.99 -5.48
CA LEU A 49 9.40 2.31 -4.94
C LEU A 49 10.45 2.65 -3.88
N ASP A 50 10.98 3.87 -3.91
CA ASP A 50 11.90 4.35 -2.88
C ASP A 50 11.14 4.75 -1.60
N GLU A 51 9.98 5.39 -1.78
CA GLU A 51 9.01 5.71 -0.72
C GLU A 51 7.59 5.25 -1.12
N PRO A 52 6.70 4.95 -0.15
CA PRO A 52 5.33 4.57 -0.47
C PRO A 52 4.60 5.68 -1.22
N TYR A 53 3.86 5.32 -2.27
CA TYR A 53 3.04 6.29 -3.00
C TYR A 53 1.80 6.64 -2.17
N LYS A 54 1.66 7.92 -1.82
CA LYS A 54 0.48 8.43 -1.09
C LYS A 54 -0.47 9.13 -2.05
N THR A 55 -1.76 8.85 -1.94
CA THR A 55 -2.79 9.56 -2.70
C THR A 55 -4.08 9.69 -1.89
N LYS A 56 -5.09 10.34 -2.46
CA LYS A 56 -6.42 10.44 -1.86
C LYS A 56 -7.45 9.72 -2.70
N ASN A 57 -8.36 9.03 -2.01
CA ASN A 57 -9.49 8.34 -2.64
C ASN A 57 -10.67 9.28 -2.92
N ARG A 58 -11.80 8.75 -3.41
CA ARG A 58 -13.01 9.52 -3.74
C ARG A 58 -13.65 10.25 -2.55
N LYS A 59 -13.32 9.83 -1.32
CA LYS A 59 -13.75 10.46 -0.07
C LYS A 59 -12.69 11.39 0.52
N ASN A 60 -11.66 11.73 -0.25
CA ASN A 60 -10.54 12.58 0.17
C ASN A 60 -9.76 11.98 1.36
N GLN A 61 -9.85 10.66 1.56
CA GLN A 61 -9.10 9.94 2.60
C GLN A 61 -7.76 9.47 2.01
N GLU A 62 -6.70 9.53 2.80
CA GLU A 62 -5.37 9.07 2.37
C GLU A 62 -5.38 7.55 2.11
N VAL A 63 -4.68 7.14 1.04
CA VAL A 63 -4.42 5.75 0.69
C VAL A 63 -2.92 5.63 0.39
N ILE A 64 -2.30 4.64 1.02
CA ILE A 64 -0.90 4.29 0.76
C ILE A 64 -0.85 3.16 -0.27
N VAL A 65 0.07 3.24 -1.23
CA VAL A 65 0.38 2.16 -2.18
C VAL A 65 1.86 1.83 -2.06
N ASN A 66 2.19 0.56 -1.83
CA ASN A 66 3.58 0.11 -1.75
C ASN A 66 3.83 -1.12 -2.64
N GLN A 67 5.03 -1.20 -3.22
CA GLN A 67 5.51 -2.29 -4.05
C GLN A 67 7.04 -2.37 -3.94
N VAL A 68 7.57 -3.58 -3.77
CA VAL A 68 8.98 -3.80 -3.40
C VAL A 68 9.78 -4.55 -4.47
N GLY A 69 9.39 -4.37 -5.73
CA GLY A 69 10.06 -4.96 -6.87
C GLY A 69 9.76 -6.45 -7.06
N TRP A 70 10.81 -7.26 -7.23
CA TRP A 70 10.71 -8.68 -7.62
C TRP A 70 11.89 -9.51 -7.09
N ALA A 71 11.82 -10.83 -7.31
CA ALA A 71 12.86 -11.81 -6.97
C ALA A 71 13.33 -11.83 -5.51
N GLY A 72 12.54 -11.27 -4.58
CA GLY A 72 12.93 -11.20 -3.17
C GLY A 72 14.20 -10.38 -2.94
N ILE A 73 14.50 -9.40 -3.80
CA ILE A 73 15.68 -8.52 -3.63
C ILE A 73 15.50 -7.60 -2.43
N LYS A 74 14.27 -7.11 -2.22
CA LYS A 74 13.88 -6.29 -1.07
C LYS A 74 12.72 -6.94 -0.32
N LEU A 75 12.67 -6.76 1.00
CA LEU A 75 11.56 -7.16 1.86
C LEU A 75 10.76 -5.93 2.30
N GLY A 76 9.48 -5.87 1.92
CA GLY A 76 8.60 -4.81 2.37
C GLY A 76 8.33 -4.87 3.87
N ARG A 77 8.44 -3.72 4.55
CA ARG A 77 8.07 -3.57 5.95
C ARG A 77 7.26 -2.31 6.11
N ILE A 78 6.08 -2.44 6.72
CA ILE A 78 5.19 -1.33 7.03
C ILE A 78 4.82 -1.47 8.50
N ASN A 79 5.00 -0.40 9.27
CA ASN A 79 4.52 -0.35 10.65
C ASN A 79 3.27 0.53 10.71
N ILE A 80 2.21 -0.01 11.31
CA ILE A 80 0.93 0.68 11.51
C ILE A 80 0.67 0.65 13.02
N TYR A 81 0.50 1.83 13.61
CA TYR A 81 0.20 1.97 15.03
C TYR A 81 -1.27 2.32 15.19
N PHE A 82 -1.96 1.60 16.07
CA PHE A 82 -3.35 1.84 16.41
C PHE A 82 -3.44 2.47 17.79
N ASP A 83 -4.31 3.46 17.94
CA ASP A 83 -4.65 4.02 19.25
C ASP A 83 -6.00 3.51 19.78
N ASN A 84 -6.28 3.80 21.05
CA ASN A 84 -7.52 3.38 21.72
C ASN A 84 -8.77 4.14 21.25
N LYS A 85 -8.65 5.00 20.22
CA LYS A 85 -9.75 5.80 19.63
C LYS A 85 -10.01 5.37 18.17
N ASN A 86 -9.56 4.19 17.78
CA ASN A 86 -9.63 3.65 16.41
C ASN A 86 -8.99 4.59 15.37
N ARG A 87 -8.04 5.41 15.79
CA ARG A 87 -7.16 6.14 14.88
C ARG A 87 -5.94 5.27 14.65
N TYR A 88 -5.37 5.38 13.47
CA TYR A 88 -4.13 4.71 13.12
C TYR A 88 -3.17 5.73 12.51
N ASP A 89 -1.89 5.55 12.79
CA ASP A 89 -0.82 6.32 12.17
C ASP A 89 0.06 5.38 11.35
N TYR A 90 0.28 5.75 10.09
CA TYR A 90 1.23 5.09 9.21
C TYR A 90 2.63 5.60 9.50
N VAL A 91 3.52 4.71 9.98
CA VAL A 91 4.87 5.07 10.39
C VAL A 91 5.87 4.15 9.69
N SER A 92 6.05 4.36 8.39
CA SER A 92 7.22 3.84 7.70
C SER A 92 7.74 4.85 6.68
N ASP A 93 8.98 5.29 6.90
CA ASP A 93 9.71 6.22 6.02
C ASP A 93 10.35 5.50 4.82
N LEU A 94 10.52 4.17 4.90
CA LEU A 94 11.12 3.34 3.86
C LEU A 94 10.14 2.27 3.38
N THR A 95 10.09 2.03 2.07
CA THR A 95 9.24 0.99 1.45
C THR A 95 9.68 -0.43 1.76
N ALA A 96 10.99 -0.63 1.95
CA ALA A 96 11.58 -1.94 2.07
C ALA A 96 12.97 -1.93 2.74
N ILE A 97 13.35 -3.09 3.27
CA ILE A 97 14.68 -3.39 3.82
C ILE A 97 15.40 -4.33 2.85
N SER A 98 16.72 -4.21 2.71
CA SER A 98 17.51 -5.13 1.88
C SER A 98 17.53 -6.52 2.51
N VAL A 99 17.30 -7.58 1.73
CA VAL A 99 17.18 -8.94 2.30
C VAL A 99 18.46 -9.41 3.02
N LYS A 100 19.64 -8.93 2.62
CA LYS A 100 20.90 -9.22 3.34
C LYS A 100 20.89 -8.71 4.78
N GLU A 101 20.19 -7.61 5.05
CA GLU A 101 20.12 -6.98 6.38
C GLU A 101 19.10 -7.67 7.29
N THR A 102 18.16 -8.45 6.74
CA THR A 102 17.11 -9.14 7.51
C THR A 102 17.58 -10.44 8.16
N ILE A 103 18.69 -11.03 7.69
CA ILE A 103 19.20 -12.34 8.14
C ILE A 103 20.20 -12.20 9.30
N THR A 104 20.46 -10.97 9.76
CA THR A 104 21.40 -10.67 10.86
C THR A 104 20.63 -10.32 12.13
#